data_AF-A0AA43BY04-F1
#
_entry.id   AF-A0AA43BY04-F1
#
_cell.length_a   1.000
_cell.length_b   1.000
_cell.length_c   1.000
_cell.angle_alpha   90.00
_cell.angle_beta   90.00
_cell.angle_gamma   90.00
#
_symmetry.space_group_name_H-M   'P 1'
#
loop_
_entity.id
_entity.type
_entity.pdbx_description
1 polymer ?
#
loop_
_entity_poly.entity_id
_entity_poly.type
_entity_poly.pdbx_seq_one_letter_code
_entity_poly.pdbx_strand_id
1 'polypeptide(L)'
;MESVLGAEDTSGRTEEHWPHQRPGRTQVNRIGAVAGPVYTPLDDERFRALVQNLADMITIHREDGTTIFESASAARILGYGPEGLINRNPFEAIHPRDRPAVEAGFRALVAGLPVTDPIEFRFRHAEGRWIHLEGVGTNLLHESGIGGIVLTSRDVTQRKLAEQRIRHVAHHDTLTGLPNRSLLRDRLAQALTRVRRRSELVAVLFINLDRFKNINESLGHHGGDELLKQVADRLRGCVRDTDTLARFGGDEFVAVLAGADDLPVAVAVQRILQVCAEPYDVDGQAVVVGASIGVAMHPGDGLDPDALLRNADAAMSASKSTGRGTFRFFTHDLNARAHESLQIEAGLRAAIQNAGFELVYQPKVDLATHAIRGAEALLRWTHGGRAVAPSTFIPIAEEAGLIVQIGEQVLEMACRQCAEWRRIGLEFPVAVNLSPTQFRQQDLPATIARVLEQTGLPPRCLELEITEST
;
A
#
# COMPACT_ATOMS: atom_id res chain seq x y z
N MET A 1 54.51 -6.32 32.64
CA MET A 1 53.92 -6.28 33.99
C MET A 1 52.60 -7.02 33.87
N GLU A 2 52.55 -8.36 34.01
CA GLU A 2 52.71 -9.11 35.27
C GLU A 2 51.85 -8.45 36.37
N SER A 3 50.92 -9.12 37.07
CA SER A 3 50.94 -10.51 37.53
C SER A 3 49.70 -10.83 38.40
N VAL A 4 49.22 -12.09 38.31
CA VAL A 4 48.87 -13.02 39.43
C VAL A 4 47.46 -12.89 40.04
N LEU A 5 46.54 -13.84 39.78
CA LEU A 5 46.33 -15.19 40.37
C LEU A 5 45.71 -15.17 41.78
N GLY A 6 44.65 -15.98 41.99
CA GLY A 6 44.16 -16.36 43.31
C GLY A 6 42.73 -16.87 43.31
N ALA A 7 42.57 -18.20 43.35
CA ALA A 7 41.31 -18.94 43.46
C ALA A 7 40.71 -18.86 44.87
N GLU A 8 39.39 -19.07 45.02
CA GLU A 8 38.85 -20.22 45.76
C GLU A 8 37.32 -20.27 45.73
N ASP A 9 36.87 -21.52 45.84
CA ASP A 9 35.55 -22.13 45.73
C ASP A 9 34.69 -21.90 46.99
N THR A 10 33.36 -21.86 46.85
CA THR A 10 32.43 -22.55 47.77
C THR A 10 31.00 -22.56 47.22
N SER A 11 30.63 -23.75 46.77
CA SER A 11 29.33 -24.39 46.69
C SER A 11 28.16 -23.84 47.52
N GLY A 12 26.97 -23.76 46.90
CA GLY A 12 25.66 -23.55 47.54
C GLY A 12 24.50 -24.18 46.76
N ARG A 13 24.32 -25.49 46.96
CA ARG A 13 23.22 -26.43 46.64
C ARG A 13 21.83 -25.88 46.24
N THR A 14 21.19 -26.57 45.29
CA THR A 14 19.90 -27.29 45.48
C THR A 14 19.64 -28.25 44.30
N GLU A 15 19.81 -29.56 44.55
CA GLU A 15 19.39 -30.66 43.67
C GLU A 15 18.22 -31.40 44.34
N GLU A 16 17.13 -31.61 43.58
CA GLU A 16 15.97 -32.40 43.98
C GLU A 16 16.19 -33.90 43.71
N HIS A 17 15.73 -34.69 44.68
CA HIS A 17 15.84 -36.14 44.82
C HIS A 17 15.13 -36.94 43.72
N TRP A 18 15.84 -37.93 43.15
CA TRP A 18 15.26 -39.14 42.57
C TRP A 18 15.79 -40.37 43.33
N PRO A 19 14.95 -41.32 43.80
CA PRO A 19 15.44 -42.49 44.49
C PRO A 19 15.77 -43.63 43.52
N HIS A 20 16.94 -44.22 43.71
CA HIS A 20 17.38 -45.48 43.12
C HIS A 20 16.72 -46.69 43.80
N GLN A 21 16.39 -47.73 43.02
CA GLN A 21 16.61 -49.14 43.40
C GLN A 21 16.62 -50.06 42.15
N ARG A 22 17.63 -50.94 42.07
CA ARG A 22 17.81 -52.09 41.16
C ARG A 22 17.81 -53.37 42.03
N PRO A 23 17.95 -54.62 41.53
CA PRO A 23 17.53 -55.25 40.26
C PRO A 23 16.75 -56.59 40.49
N GLY A 24 16.00 -57.08 39.50
CA GLY A 24 15.36 -58.40 39.59
C GLY A 24 15.15 -59.05 38.22
N ARG A 25 15.91 -60.11 37.94
CA ARG A 25 15.78 -60.97 36.76
C ARG A 25 14.66 -61.99 36.99
N THR A 26 13.82 -62.15 35.97
CA THR A 26 13.04 -63.34 35.60
C THR A 26 11.84 -63.73 36.49
N GLN A 27 10.63 -63.41 36.02
CA GLN A 27 9.51 -64.35 36.12
C GLN A 27 8.65 -64.27 34.86
N VAL A 28 8.59 -65.42 34.18
CA VAL A 28 7.79 -65.69 33.00
C VAL A 28 6.31 -65.59 33.38
N ASN A 29 5.57 -64.70 32.74
CA ASN A 29 4.11 -64.79 32.70
C ASN A 29 3.65 -64.78 31.24
N ARG A 30 3.22 -65.96 30.78
CA ARG A 30 2.49 -66.16 29.52
C ARG A 30 1.21 -65.33 29.59
N ILE A 31 1.07 -64.33 28.72
CA ILE A 31 -0.22 -63.76 28.34
C ILE A 31 -0.23 -63.69 26.81
N GLY A 32 -1.33 -64.18 26.24
CA GLY A 32 -1.43 -64.72 24.90
C GLY A 32 -1.07 -63.78 23.76
N ALA A 33 -0.60 -64.37 22.67
CA ALA A 33 -0.50 -63.74 21.37
C ALA A 33 -1.89 -63.24 20.95
N VAL A 34 -2.11 -61.93 21.02
CA VAL A 34 -3.20 -61.27 20.29
C VAL A 34 -2.70 -61.14 18.86
N ALA A 35 -3.14 -62.04 17.99
CA ALA A 35 -3.01 -61.87 16.56
C ALA A 35 -3.73 -60.56 16.19
N GLY A 36 -2.95 -59.54 15.78
CA GLY A 36 -3.51 -58.34 15.16
C GLY A 36 -4.31 -58.74 13.91
N PRO A 37 -5.29 -57.92 13.47
CA PRO A 37 -6.12 -58.27 12.34
C PRO A 37 -5.23 -58.54 11.12
N VAL A 38 -5.31 -59.77 10.62
CA VAL A 38 -4.74 -60.17 9.34
C VAL A 38 -5.48 -59.34 8.29
N TYR A 39 -4.81 -58.32 7.74
CA TYR A 39 -5.31 -57.62 6.56
C TYR A 39 -5.44 -58.66 5.46
N THR A 40 -6.67 -58.94 5.04
CA THR A 40 -6.94 -59.71 3.84
C THR A 40 -6.42 -58.90 2.64
N PRO A 41 -5.79 -59.54 1.63
CA PRO A 41 -5.47 -58.87 0.38
C PRO A 41 -6.72 -58.16 -0.14
N LEU A 42 -6.59 -56.90 -0.58
CA LEU A 42 -7.67 -56.18 -1.23
C LEU A 42 -8.08 -56.98 -2.48
N ASP A 43 -9.36 -57.33 -2.59
CA ASP A 43 -9.91 -57.87 -3.84
C ASP A 43 -9.88 -56.78 -4.94
N ASP A 44 -9.90 -57.20 -6.21
CA ASP A 44 -9.84 -56.29 -7.37
C ASP A 44 -10.95 -55.23 -7.37
N GLU A 45 -12.06 -55.49 -6.67
CA GLU A 45 -13.21 -54.60 -6.59
C GLU A 45 -12.98 -53.48 -5.56
N ARG A 46 -12.43 -53.80 -4.38
CA ARG A 46 -12.05 -52.82 -3.34
C ARG A 46 -10.83 -52.00 -3.73
N PHE A 47 -9.85 -52.60 -4.41
CA PHE A 47 -8.70 -51.86 -4.95
C PHE A 47 -9.16 -50.83 -6.00
N ARG A 48 -10.02 -51.23 -6.93
CA ARG A 48 -10.60 -50.31 -7.93
C ARG A 48 -11.41 -49.20 -7.26
N ALA A 49 -12.22 -49.51 -6.25
CA ALA A 49 -13.01 -48.52 -5.54
C ALA A 49 -12.13 -47.46 -4.83
N LEU A 50 -11.01 -47.86 -4.23
CA LEU A 50 -10.06 -46.94 -3.58
C LEU A 50 -9.38 -46.04 -4.62
N VAL A 51 -8.83 -46.61 -5.69
CA VAL A 51 -8.12 -45.85 -6.73
C VAL A 51 -9.05 -44.90 -7.50
N GLN A 52 -10.32 -45.26 -7.69
CA GLN A 52 -11.30 -44.41 -8.38
C GLN A 52 -11.68 -43.15 -7.60
N ASN A 53 -11.56 -43.15 -6.27
CA ASN A 53 -11.90 -42.03 -5.39
C ASN A 53 -10.69 -41.18 -4.98
N LEU A 54 -9.48 -41.51 -5.43
CA LEU A 54 -8.32 -40.67 -5.19
C LEU A 54 -8.42 -39.34 -5.95
N ALA A 55 -7.97 -38.28 -5.30
CA ALA A 55 -7.85 -36.95 -5.90
C ALA A 55 -6.70 -36.89 -6.93
N ASP A 56 -5.65 -37.68 -6.70
CA ASP A 56 -4.51 -37.79 -7.60
C ASP A 56 -4.82 -38.78 -8.74
N MET A 57 -4.19 -38.56 -9.90
CA MET A 57 -4.23 -39.46 -11.04
C MET A 57 -3.19 -40.56 -10.87
N ILE A 58 -3.60 -41.82 -11.05
CA ILE A 58 -2.68 -42.97 -11.07
C ILE A 58 -2.68 -43.55 -12.48
N THR A 59 -1.50 -43.70 -13.05
CA THR A 59 -1.31 -44.38 -14.34
C THR A 59 -0.25 -45.47 -14.21
N ILE A 60 -0.40 -46.54 -14.98
CA ILE A 60 0.60 -47.61 -15.07
C ILE A 60 1.11 -47.66 -16.50
N HIS A 61 2.43 -47.68 -16.66
CA HIS A 61 3.09 -47.71 -17.95
C HIS A 61 3.98 -48.95 -18.09
N ARG A 62 4.10 -49.46 -19.31
CA ARG A 62 5.16 -50.41 -19.69
C ARG A 62 6.51 -49.73 -19.73
N GLU A 63 7.57 -50.53 -19.82
CA GLU A 63 8.96 -50.05 -19.96
C GLU A 63 9.16 -49.08 -21.14
N ASP A 64 8.35 -49.21 -22.19
CA ASP A 64 8.37 -48.33 -23.38
C ASP A 64 7.58 -47.02 -23.20
N GLY A 65 6.95 -46.80 -22.04
CA GLY A 65 6.13 -45.63 -21.74
C GLY A 65 4.66 -45.76 -22.14
N THR A 66 4.25 -46.88 -22.74
CA THR A 66 2.84 -47.11 -23.12
C THR A 66 1.97 -47.26 -21.89
N THR A 67 0.91 -46.46 -21.78
CA THR A 67 -0.07 -46.55 -20.68
C THR A 67 -0.91 -47.82 -20.81
N ILE A 68 -0.97 -48.61 -19.75
CA ILE A 68 -1.77 -49.84 -19.65
C ILE A 68 -2.91 -49.72 -18.63
N PHE A 69 -2.85 -48.73 -17.75
CA PHE A 69 -3.92 -48.42 -16.81
C PHE A 69 -3.96 -46.91 -16.54
N GLU A 70 -5.16 -46.37 -16.37
CA GLU A 70 -5.40 -45.03 -15.84
C GLU A 70 -6.57 -45.05 -14.86
N SER A 71 -6.46 -44.29 -13.78
CA SER A 71 -7.55 -44.10 -12.82
C SER A 71 -8.63 -43.17 -13.38
N ALA A 72 -9.87 -43.29 -12.88
CA ALA A 72 -10.98 -42.43 -13.29
C ALA A 72 -10.74 -40.92 -13.04
N SER A 73 -9.82 -40.57 -12.13
CA SER A 73 -9.37 -39.19 -11.92
C SER A 73 -8.64 -38.60 -13.13
N ALA A 74 -8.04 -39.42 -14.00
CA ALA A 74 -7.38 -38.97 -15.23
C ALA A 74 -8.34 -38.20 -16.15
N ALA A 75 -9.57 -38.72 -16.33
CA ALA A 75 -10.58 -38.05 -17.15
C ALA A 75 -11.00 -36.68 -16.58
N ARG A 76 -11.10 -36.57 -15.24
CA ARG A 76 -11.45 -35.31 -14.58
C ARG A 76 -10.33 -34.26 -14.67
N ILE A 77 -9.07 -34.69 -14.54
CA ILE A 77 -7.91 -33.79 -14.49
C ILE A 77 -7.45 -33.40 -15.89
N LEU A 78 -7.44 -34.34 -16.83
CA LEU A 78 -6.88 -34.14 -18.17
C LEU A 78 -7.94 -33.83 -19.23
N GLY A 79 -9.21 -34.11 -18.95
CA GLY A 79 -10.33 -33.89 -19.86
C GLY A 79 -10.45 -34.93 -20.99
N TYR A 80 -9.58 -35.94 -21.03
CA TYR A 80 -9.71 -37.04 -21.98
C TYR A 80 -10.81 -38.02 -21.54
N GLY A 81 -11.39 -38.75 -22.49
CA GLY A 81 -12.33 -39.83 -22.19
C GLY A 81 -11.70 -40.96 -21.34
N PRO A 82 -12.50 -41.89 -20.80
CA PRO A 82 -12.07 -42.92 -19.83
C PRO A 82 -11.04 -43.96 -20.34
N GLU A 83 -10.66 -43.92 -21.61
CA GLU A 83 -9.57 -44.72 -22.20
C GLU A 83 -8.62 -43.83 -23.04
N GLY A 84 -8.56 -42.54 -22.73
CA GLY A 84 -7.92 -41.53 -23.55
C GLY A 84 -6.40 -41.64 -23.61
N LEU A 85 -5.77 -42.18 -22.57
CA LEU A 85 -4.32 -42.43 -22.52
C LEU A 85 -3.94 -43.89 -22.73
N ILE A 86 -4.89 -44.82 -22.55
CA ILE A 86 -4.64 -46.26 -22.70
C ILE A 86 -4.09 -46.58 -24.10
N ASN A 87 -3.05 -47.42 -24.14
CA ASN A 87 -2.31 -47.79 -25.35
C ASN A 87 -1.62 -46.62 -26.08
N ARG A 88 -1.41 -45.48 -25.40
CA ARG A 88 -0.67 -44.33 -25.93
C ARG A 88 0.54 -44.02 -25.06
N ASN A 89 1.51 -43.32 -25.66
CA ASN A 89 2.62 -42.74 -24.94
C ASN A 89 2.25 -41.31 -24.48
N PRO A 90 2.04 -41.07 -23.18
CA PRO A 90 1.58 -39.78 -22.67
C PRO A 90 2.66 -38.69 -22.78
N PHE A 91 3.94 -39.05 -23.01
CA PHE A 91 5.03 -38.08 -23.14
C PHE A 91 4.87 -37.15 -24.35
N GLU A 92 4.10 -37.56 -25.36
CA GLU A 92 3.74 -36.72 -26.51
C GLU A 92 2.91 -35.49 -26.11
N ALA A 93 2.06 -35.64 -25.09
CA ALA A 93 1.22 -34.56 -24.56
C ALA A 93 1.95 -33.69 -23.51
N ILE A 94 3.19 -34.03 -23.14
CA ILE A 94 4.03 -33.18 -22.29
C ILE A 94 4.61 -32.04 -23.11
N HIS A 95 4.65 -30.86 -22.50
CA HIS A 95 5.21 -29.66 -23.11
C HIS A 95 6.67 -29.90 -23.56
N PRO A 96 7.07 -29.47 -24.78
CA PRO A 96 8.38 -29.80 -25.35
C PRO A 96 9.59 -29.42 -24.49
N ARG A 97 9.49 -28.35 -23.69
CA ARG A 97 10.56 -27.93 -22.76
C ARG A 97 10.70 -28.83 -21.53
N ASP A 98 9.63 -29.53 -21.14
CA ASP A 98 9.59 -30.32 -19.90
C ASP A 98 9.83 -31.81 -20.20
N ARG A 99 9.50 -32.25 -21.42
CA ARG A 99 9.63 -33.64 -21.90
C ARG A 99 10.99 -34.29 -21.64
N PRO A 100 12.16 -33.67 -21.92
CA PRO A 100 13.45 -34.31 -21.70
C PRO A 100 13.70 -34.71 -20.24
N ALA A 101 13.25 -33.88 -19.29
CA ALA A 101 13.39 -34.14 -17.86
C ALA A 101 12.47 -35.28 -17.41
N VAL A 102 11.23 -35.29 -17.87
CA VAL A 102 10.27 -36.36 -17.53
C VAL A 102 10.71 -37.70 -18.10
N GLU A 103 11.14 -37.75 -19.37
CA GLU A 103 11.65 -38.98 -19.98
C GLU A 103 12.91 -39.49 -19.28
N ALA A 104 13.81 -38.59 -18.85
CA ALA A 104 14.99 -38.98 -18.09
C ALA A 104 14.61 -39.58 -16.73
N GLY A 105 13.66 -38.98 -16.01
CA GLY A 105 13.12 -39.52 -14.76
C GLY A 105 12.45 -40.87 -14.95
N PHE A 106 11.65 -41.03 -16.01
CA PHE A 106 11.01 -42.30 -16.34
C PHE A 106 12.04 -43.40 -16.66
N ARG A 107 13.05 -43.10 -17.49
CA ARG A 107 14.15 -44.05 -17.78
C ARG A 107 14.91 -44.45 -16.51
N ALA A 108 15.13 -43.51 -15.59
CA ALA A 108 15.77 -43.80 -14.31
C ALA A 108 14.92 -44.77 -13.47
N LEU A 109 13.59 -44.55 -13.40
CA LEU A 109 12.66 -45.46 -12.75
C LEU A 109 12.71 -46.86 -13.37
N VAL A 110 12.66 -46.98 -14.70
CA VAL A 110 12.74 -48.27 -15.40
C VAL A 110 14.05 -49.00 -15.07
N ALA A 111 15.17 -48.27 -15.01
CA ALA A 111 16.47 -48.80 -14.63
C ALA A 111 16.61 -49.16 -13.13
N GLY A 112 15.55 -48.95 -12.33
CA GLY A 112 15.55 -49.23 -10.89
C GLY A 112 16.34 -48.21 -10.06
N LEU A 113 16.64 -47.03 -10.62
CA LEU A 113 17.27 -45.95 -9.89
C LEU A 113 16.24 -45.23 -9.01
N PRO A 114 16.61 -44.81 -7.79
CA PRO A 114 15.71 -44.07 -6.92
C PRO A 114 15.40 -42.70 -7.54
N VAL A 115 14.10 -42.40 -7.69
CA VAL A 115 13.60 -41.07 -8.02
C VAL A 115 12.75 -40.62 -6.82
N THR A 116 13.35 -39.83 -5.95
CA THR A 116 12.73 -39.41 -4.68
C THR A 116 11.99 -38.09 -4.79
N ASP A 117 12.40 -37.22 -5.72
CA ASP A 117 11.83 -35.90 -5.88
C ASP A 117 10.71 -35.90 -6.93
N PRO A 118 9.55 -35.29 -6.64
CA PRO A 118 8.50 -35.10 -7.64
C PRO A 118 9.00 -34.28 -8.82
N ILE A 119 8.60 -34.69 -10.03
CA ILE A 119 8.88 -33.95 -11.25
C ILE A 119 7.65 -33.12 -11.60
N GLU A 120 7.81 -31.80 -11.68
CA GLU A 120 6.78 -30.90 -12.17
C GLU A 120 6.89 -30.74 -13.70
N PHE A 121 5.76 -30.84 -14.41
CA PHE A 121 5.71 -30.70 -15.87
C PHE A 121 4.36 -30.17 -16.34
N ARG A 122 4.36 -29.55 -17.52
CA ARG A 122 3.12 -29.15 -18.20
C ARG A 122 2.59 -30.25 -19.09
N PHE A 123 1.31 -30.55 -18.94
CA PHE A 123 0.60 -31.53 -19.74
C PHE A 123 -0.51 -30.86 -20.54
N ARG A 124 -0.73 -31.33 -21.77
CA ARG A 124 -1.76 -30.79 -22.66
C ARG A 124 -3.12 -31.38 -22.30
N HIS A 125 -4.02 -30.54 -21.82
CA HIS A 125 -5.41 -30.87 -21.56
C HIS A 125 -6.16 -31.12 -22.87
N ALA A 126 -7.25 -31.90 -22.84
CA ALA A 126 -8.04 -32.22 -24.03
C ALA A 126 -8.60 -30.98 -24.78
N GLU A 127 -8.89 -29.90 -24.04
CA GLU A 127 -9.31 -28.60 -24.59
C GLU A 127 -8.15 -27.77 -25.18
N GLY A 128 -6.93 -28.31 -25.22
CA GLY A 128 -5.76 -27.67 -25.82
C GLY A 128 -4.97 -26.72 -24.90
N ARG A 129 -5.47 -26.42 -23.70
CA ARG A 129 -4.76 -25.64 -22.67
C ARG A 129 -3.66 -26.46 -21.98
N TRP A 130 -2.70 -25.78 -21.35
CA TRP A 130 -1.68 -26.40 -20.50
C TRP A 130 -2.14 -26.44 -19.05
N ILE A 131 -1.99 -27.59 -18.41
CA ILE A 131 -2.13 -27.78 -16.96
C ILE A 131 -0.77 -28.16 -16.36
N HIS A 132 -0.58 -27.90 -15.07
CA HIS A 132 0.65 -28.25 -14.35
C HIS A 132 0.41 -29.49 -13.51
N LEU A 133 1.20 -30.54 -13.78
CA LEU A 133 1.19 -31.78 -13.03
C LEU A 133 2.49 -31.92 -12.23
N GLU A 134 2.37 -32.49 -11.04
CA GLU A 134 3.49 -32.92 -10.21
C GLU A 134 3.41 -34.45 -10.10
N GLY A 135 4.43 -35.15 -10.62
CA GLY A 135 4.44 -36.60 -10.75
C GLY A 135 5.54 -37.26 -9.93
N VAL A 136 5.19 -38.35 -9.24
CA VAL A 136 6.14 -39.30 -8.63
C VAL A 136 5.90 -40.68 -9.22
N GLY A 137 6.93 -41.51 -9.26
CA GLY A 137 6.82 -42.85 -9.82
C GLY A 137 7.52 -43.92 -9.00
N THR A 138 7.01 -45.14 -9.12
CA THR A 138 7.57 -46.33 -8.48
C THR A 138 7.69 -47.44 -9.51
N ASN A 139 8.84 -48.11 -9.54
CA ASN A 139 9.05 -49.27 -10.40
C ASN A 139 8.50 -50.53 -9.75
N LEU A 140 7.41 -51.08 -10.31
CA LEU A 140 6.77 -52.33 -9.87
C LEU A 140 6.71 -53.36 -11.01
N LEU A 141 7.69 -53.32 -11.92
CA LEU A 141 7.76 -54.24 -13.08
C LEU A 141 7.83 -55.71 -12.67
N HIS A 142 8.48 -56.00 -11.54
CA HIS A 142 8.69 -57.36 -11.03
C HIS A 142 7.68 -57.76 -9.94
N GLU A 143 6.70 -56.91 -9.61
CA GLU A 143 5.65 -57.27 -8.67
C GLU A 143 4.50 -58.02 -9.36
N SER A 144 4.23 -59.22 -8.85
CA SER A 144 3.14 -60.07 -9.30
C SER A 144 1.79 -59.37 -9.18
N GLY A 145 1.16 -59.06 -10.31
CA GLY A 145 -0.17 -58.43 -10.38
C GLY A 145 -0.18 -56.99 -10.92
N ILE A 146 0.98 -56.32 -11.02
CA ILE A 146 1.09 -54.94 -11.54
C ILE A 146 1.85 -54.92 -12.87
N GLY A 147 3.09 -55.43 -12.90
CA GLY A 147 3.87 -55.57 -14.14
C GLY A 147 4.16 -54.26 -14.88
N GLY A 148 4.40 -53.16 -14.16
CA GLY A 148 4.58 -51.84 -14.77
C GLY A 148 5.19 -50.78 -13.85
N ILE A 149 5.44 -49.60 -14.43
CA ILE A 149 5.83 -48.38 -13.71
C ILE A 149 4.55 -47.65 -13.29
N VAL A 150 4.35 -47.49 -11.99
CA VAL A 150 3.20 -46.77 -11.44
C VAL A 150 3.59 -45.31 -11.26
N LEU A 151 2.83 -44.41 -11.88
CA LEU A 151 2.98 -42.97 -11.71
C LEU A 151 1.76 -42.40 -10.98
N THR A 152 2.01 -41.59 -9.97
CA THR A 152 0.99 -40.78 -9.30
C THR A 152 1.22 -39.33 -9.66
N SER A 153 0.23 -38.68 -10.26
CA SER A 153 0.29 -37.30 -10.71
C SER A 153 -0.80 -36.46 -10.07
N ARG A 154 -0.42 -35.32 -9.50
CA ARG A 154 -1.33 -34.34 -8.89
C ARG A 154 -1.45 -33.09 -9.76
N ASP A 155 -2.67 -32.59 -9.93
CA ASP A 155 -2.88 -31.28 -10.55
C ASP A 155 -2.50 -30.16 -9.57
N VAL A 156 -1.45 -29.42 -9.91
CA VAL A 156 -0.94 -28.28 -9.12
C VAL A 156 -1.21 -26.94 -9.82
N THR A 157 -2.08 -26.92 -10.84
CA THR A 157 -2.38 -25.72 -11.63
C THR A 157 -2.89 -24.57 -10.77
N GLN A 158 -3.86 -24.82 -9.87
CA GLN A 158 -4.40 -23.78 -8.98
C GLN A 158 -3.34 -23.26 -7.99
N ARG A 159 -2.49 -24.14 -7.46
CA ARG A 159 -1.35 -23.77 -6.60
C ARG A 159 -0.40 -22.83 -7.34
N LYS A 160 0.00 -23.19 -8.57
CA LYS A 160 0.90 -22.37 -9.39
C LYS A 160 0.30 -21.01 -9.78
N LEU A 161 -0.99 -20.98 -10.14
CA LEU A 161 -1.69 -19.73 -10.44
C LEU A 161 -1.79 -18.83 -9.21
N ALA A 162 -2.06 -19.40 -8.03
CA ALA A 162 -2.07 -18.68 -6.77
C ALA A 162 -0.69 -18.12 -6.41
N GLU A 163 0.38 -18.91 -6.55
CA GLU A 163 1.76 -18.46 -6.34
C GLU A 163 2.15 -17.31 -7.27
N GLN A 164 1.78 -17.39 -8.56
CA GLN A 164 2.01 -16.31 -9.53
C GLN A 164 1.23 -15.05 -9.17
N ARG A 165 -0.04 -15.18 -8.75
CA ARG A 165 -0.85 -14.04 -8.28
C ARG A 165 -0.27 -13.42 -7.02
N ILE A 166 0.16 -14.23 -6.05
CA ILE A 166 0.81 -13.73 -4.81
C ILE A 166 2.06 -12.94 -5.16
N ARG A 167 2.90 -13.43 -6.07
CA ARG A 167 4.09 -12.71 -6.55
C ARG A 167 3.73 -11.41 -7.26
N HIS A 168 2.65 -11.40 -8.05
CA HIS A 168 2.20 -10.19 -8.74
C HIS A 168 1.63 -9.14 -7.77
N VAL A 169 0.75 -9.55 -6.84
CA VAL A 169 0.15 -8.67 -5.81
C VAL A 169 1.20 -8.14 -4.83
N ALA A 170 2.26 -8.92 -4.54
CA ALA A 170 3.36 -8.46 -3.71
C ALA A 170 4.10 -7.24 -4.29
N HIS A 171 4.04 -7.05 -5.62
CA HIS A 171 4.84 -6.04 -6.32
C HIS A 171 4.03 -5.02 -7.14
N HIS A 172 2.74 -5.25 -7.37
CA HIS A 172 1.86 -4.38 -8.15
C HIS A 172 0.63 -3.93 -7.38
N ASP A 173 0.15 -2.72 -7.67
CA ASP A 173 -1.13 -2.18 -7.23
C ASP A 173 -2.27 -2.86 -7.99
N THR A 174 -3.25 -3.37 -7.26
CA THR A 174 -4.34 -4.19 -7.84
C THR A 174 -5.34 -3.38 -8.65
N LEU A 175 -5.45 -2.06 -8.43
CA LEU A 175 -6.38 -1.19 -9.14
C LEU A 175 -5.81 -0.75 -10.50
N THR A 176 -4.56 -0.27 -10.50
CA THR A 176 -3.94 0.38 -11.67
C THR A 176 -2.96 -0.53 -12.42
N GLY A 177 -2.57 -1.66 -11.83
CA GLY A 177 -1.53 -2.58 -12.35
C GLY A 177 -0.11 -1.99 -12.32
N LEU A 178 0.06 -0.75 -11.86
CA LEU A 178 1.37 -0.13 -11.68
C LEU A 178 2.16 -0.84 -10.58
N PRO A 179 3.50 -0.76 -10.59
CA PRO A 179 4.32 -1.04 -9.42
C PRO A 179 3.73 -0.44 -8.15
N ASN A 180 3.73 -1.22 -7.06
CA ASN A 180 3.37 -0.74 -5.74
C ASN A 180 4.57 -0.10 -5.03
N ARG A 181 4.36 0.41 -3.81
CA ARG A 181 5.41 1.03 -3.00
C ARG A 181 6.65 0.16 -2.79
N SER A 182 6.49 -1.16 -2.66
CA SER A 182 7.62 -2.08 -2.46
C SER A 182 8.47 -2.19 -3.72
N LEU A 183 7.85 -2.45 -4.88
CA LEU A 183 8.57 -2.55 -6.15
C LEU A 183 9.18 -1.21 -6.58
N LEU A 184 8.51 -0.10 -6.31
CA LEU A 184 9.06 1.25 -6.52
C LEU A 184 10.37 1.44 -5.77
N ARG A 185 10.41 1.11 -4.47
CA ARG A 185 11.59 1.28 -3.63
C ARG A 185 12.76 0.42 -4.11
N ASP A 186 12.48 -0.82 -4.51
CA ASP A 186 13.48 -1.72 -5.10
C ASP A 186 14.04 -1.15 -6.42
N ARG A 187 13.18 -0.72 -7.34
CA ARG A 187 13.61 -0.13 -8.61
C ARG A 187 14.41 1.16 -8.42
N LEU A 188 14.01 2.01 -7.47
CA LEU A 188 14.77 3.21 -7.12
C LEU A 188 16.15 2.84 -6.55
N ALA A 189 16.24 1.87 -5.63
CA ALA A 189 17.52 1.40 -5.10
C ALA A 189 18.45 0.87 -6.22
N GLN A 190 17.89 0.15 -7.18
CA GLN A 190 18.62 -0.33 -8.36
C GLN A 190 19.09 0.82 -9.25
N ALA A 191 18.24 1.82 -9.51
CA ALA A 191 18.60 3.01 -10.28
C ALA A 191 19.75 3.77 -9.62
N LEU A 192 19.67 4.02 -8.31
CA LEU A 192 20.73 4.68 -7.53
C LEU A 192 22.05 3.91 -7.58
N THR A 193 21.99 2.58 -7.51
CA THR A 193 23.18 1.72 -7.62
C THR A 193 23.83 1.82 -9.01
N ARG A 194 23.03 1.95 -10.08
CA ARG A 194 23.53 2.10 -11.46
C ARG A 194 24.23 3.44 -11.66
N VAL A 195 23.62 4.54 -11.21
CA VAL A 195 24.14 5.89 -11.47
C VAL A 195 25.39 6.24 -10.66
N ARG A 196 25.60 5.61 -9.49
CA ARG A 196 26.86 5.74 -8.71
C ARG A 196 28.13 5.45 -9.52
N ARG A 197 28.01 4.72 -10.63
CA ARG A 197 29.14 4.36 -11.50
C ARG A 197 29.31 5.25 -12.72
N ARG A 198 28.31 6.09 -13.06
CA ARG A 198 28.23 6.83 -14.33
C ARG A 198 28.06 8.34 -14.18
N SER A 199 27.96 8.86 -12.96
CA SER A 199 27.69 10.28 -12.67
C SER A 199 26.40 10.80 -13.31
N GLU A 200 25.41 9.93 -13.47
CA GLU A 200 24.06 10.27 -13.97
C GLU A 200 23.17 10.73 -12.81
N LEU A 201 22.18 11.60 -13.08
CA LEU A 201 21.18 11.99 -12.07
C LEU A 201 19.96 11.07 -12.11
N VAL A 202 19.28 10.98 -10.97
CA VAL A 202 17.97 10.33 -10.85
C VAL A 202 17.00 11.34 -10.26
N ALA A 203 15.86 11.54 -10.92
CA ALA A 203 14.78 12.38 -10.42
C ALA A 203 13.67 11.52 -9.84
N VAL A 204 13.16 11.89 -8.67
CA VAL A 204 11.96 11.32 -8.06
C VAL A 204 10.87 12.39 -8.05
N LEU A 205 9.77 12.11 -8.74
CA LEU A 205 8.60 12.97 -8.85
C LEU A 205 7.49 12.36 -7.99
N PHE A 206 7.08 13.05 -6.94
CA PHE A 206 5.93 12.68 -6.12
C PHE A 206 4.72 13.47 -6.60
N ILE A 207 3.67 12.78 -7.05
CA ILE A 207 2.52 13.35 -7.76
C ILE A 207 1.27 13.05 -6.94
N ASN A 208 0.52 14.07 -6.53
CA ASN A 208 -0.76 13.90 -5.85
C ASN A 208 -1.88 14.59 -6.64
N LEU A 209 -3.03 13.93 -6.75
CA LEU A 209 -4.20 14.49 -7.44
C LEU A 209 -4.93 15.52 -6.57
N ASP A 210 -5.12 16.72 -7.11
CA ASP A 210 -5.71 17.81 -6.36
C ASP A 210 -7.19 17.58 -6.10
N ARG A 211 -7.58 17.65 -4.82
CA ARG A 211 -8.99 17.58 -4.37
C ARG A 211 -9.67 16.26 -4.75
N PHE A 212 -8.92 15.17 -4.90
CA PHE A 212 -9.47 13.85 -5.22
C PHE A 212 -10.57 13.39 -4.24
N LYS A 213 -10.47 13.77 -2.97
CA LYS A 213 -11.51 13.51 -1.96
C LYS A 213 -12.89 14.06 -2.38
N ASN A 214 -12.94 15.27 -2.92
CA ASN A 214 -14.20 15.89 -3.38
C ASN A 214 -14.82 15.10 -4.54
N ILE A 215 -13.98 14.50 -5.38
CA ILE A 215 -14.43 13.64 -6.49
C ILE A 215 -15.06 12.37 -5.93
N ASN A 216 -14.42 11.71 -4.95
CA ASN A 216 -15.01 10.56 -4.27
C ASN A 216 -16.33 10.91 -3.56
N GLU A 217 -16.42 12.08 -2.94
CA GLU A 217 -17.65 12.54 -2.28
C GLU A 217 -18.78 12.81 -3.29
N SER A 218 -18.44 13.21 -4.52
CA SER A 218 -19.43 13.55 -5.56
C SER A 218 -19.84 12.36 -6.44
N LEU A 219 -18.89 11.49 -6.81
CA LEU A 219 -19.07 10.38 -7.77
C LEU A 219 -19.01 8.99 -7.11
N GLY A 220 -18.73 8.94 -5.81
CA GLY A 220 -18.49 7.70 -5.09
C GLY A 220 -17.13 7.08 -5.38
N HIS A 221 -16.78 6.05 -4.61
CA HIS A 221 -15.49 5.35 -4.74
C HIS A 221 -15.28 4.68 -6.10
N HIS A 222 -16.36 4.21 -6.75
CA HIS A 222 -16.25 3.63 -8.09
C HIS A 222 -15.77 4.65 -9.13
N GLY A 223 -16.35 5.86 -9.13
CA GLY A 223 -15.92 6.94 -10.02
C GLY A 223 -14.48 7.39 -9.73
N GLY A 224 -14.10 7.44 -8.44
CA GLY A 224 -12.71 7.70 -8.06
C GLY A 224 -11.73 6.63 -8.54
N ASP A 225 -12.10 5.36 -8.42
CA ASP A 225 -11.30 4.22 -8.89
C ASP A 225 -11.11 4.25 -10.41
N GLU A 226 -12.15 4.59 -11.17
CA GLU A 226 -12.06 4.72 -12.62
C GLU A 226 -11.19 5.90 -13.04
N LEU A 227 -11.31 7.04 -12.35
CA LEU A 227 -10.42 8.18 -12.55
C LEU A 227 -8.96 7.80 -12.30
N LEU A 228 -8.67 7.05 -11.23
CA LEU A 228 -7.30 6.62 -10.90
C LEU A 228 -6.69 5.72 -11.97
N LYS A 229 -7.47 4.82 -12.59
CA LYS A 229 -7.00 4.00 -13.72
C LYS A 229 -6.65 4.86 -14.92
N GLN A 230 -7.52 5.80 -15.30
CA GLN A 230 -7.26 6.67 -16.45
C GLN A 230 -6.06 7.59 -16.22
N VAL A 231 -5.90 8.13 -15.00
CA VAL A 231 -4.72 8.89 -14.59
C VAL A 231 -3.47 8.02 -14.72
N ALA A 232 -3.51 6.78 -14.21
CA ALA A 232 -2.37 5.86 -14.31
C ALA A 232 -1.95 5.61 -15.77
N ASP A 233 -2.92 5.42 -16.67
CA ASP A 233 -2.65 5.18 -18.09
C ASP A 233 -2.09 6.43 -18.78
N ARG A 234 -2.62 7.62 -18.49
CA ARG A 234 -2.09 8.89 -19.00
C ARG A 234 -0.67 9.16 -18.52
N LEU A 235 -0.43 8.98 -17.22
CA LEU A 235 0.90 9.12 -16.63
C LEU A 235 1.89 8.14 -17.23
N ARG A 236 1.46 6.91 -17.56
CA ARG A 236 2.32 5.91 -18.23
C ARG A 236 2.78 6.39 -19.60
N GLY A 237 1.93 7.11 -20.34
CA GLY A 237 2.30 7.77 -21.61
C GLY A 237 3.26 8.96 -21.45
N CYS A 238 3.40 9.51 -20.24
CA CYS A 238 4.30 10.63 -19.93
C CYS A 238 5.71 10.20 -19.51
N VAL A 239 5.99 8.90 -19.38
CA VAL A 239 7.30 8.38 -18.96
C VAL A 239 7.86 7.40 -20.00
N ARG A 240 9.18 7.20 -20.01
CA ARG A 240 9.82 6.23 -20.92
C ARG A 240 9.74 4.82 -20.34
N ASP A 241 9.93 3.80 -21.17
CA ASP A 241 10.00 2.40 -20.72
C ASP A 241 11.14 2.13 -19.72
N THR A 242 12.19 2.97 -19.75
CA THR A 242 13.31 2.91 -18.81
C THR A 242 13.01 3.53 -17.45
N ASP A 243 11.98 4.39 -17.39
CA ASP A 243 11.54 5.06 -16.17
C ASP A 243 10.63 4.13 -15.36
N THR A 244 10.38 4.48 -14.10
CA THR A 244 9.43 3.74 -13.27
C THR A 244 8.31 4.64 -12.84
N LEU A 245 7.08 4.33 -13.25
CA LEU A 245 5.87 4.90 -12.68
C LEU A 245 5.26 3.90 -11.70
N ALA A 246 4.85 4.36 -10.52
CA ALA A 246 4.25 3.55 -9.47
C ALA A 246 3.04 4.27 -8.85
N ARG A 247 2.11 3.50 -8.29
CA ARG A 247 1.09 4.06 -7.38
C ARG A 247 1.56 3.86 -5.95
N PHE A 248 1.72 4.96 -5.22
CA PHE A 248 2.27 4.93 -3.86
C PHE A 248 1.20 4.58 -2.82
N GLY A 249 -0.02 5.07 -3.04
CA GLY A 249 -1.21 4.80 -2.24
C GLY A 249 -2.28 5.85 -2.50
N GLY A 250 -3.57 5.55 -2.27
CA GLY A 250 -4.65 6.53 -2.44
C GLY A 250 -4.64 7.19 -3.82
N ASP A 251 -4.49 8.51 -3.84
CA ASP A 251 -4.39 9.41 -5.00
C ASP A 251 -2.95 9.84 -5.33
N GLU A 252 -1.96 9.11 -4.82
CA GLU A 252 -0.54 9.41 -4.94
C GLU A 252 0.18 8.46 -5.93
N PHE A 253 0.93 9.07 -6.84
CA PHE A 253 1.78 8.41 -7.82
C PHE A 253 3.22 8.86 -7.65
N VAL A 254 4.17 7.99 -7.99
CA VAL A 254 5.60 8.33 -7.99
C VAL A 254 6.22 7.92 -9.31
N ALA A 255 6.93 8.85 -9.94
CA ALA A 255 7.76 8.58 -11.11
C ALA A 255 9.26 8.69 -10.77
N VAL A 256 10.05 7.72 -11.20
CA VAL A 256 11.52 7.71 -11.10
C VAL A 256 12.08 7.82 -12.51
N LEU A 257 12.77 8.93 -12.79
CA LEU A 257 13.41 9.20 -14.08
C LEU A 257 14.91 8.96 -13.94
N ALA A 258 15.43 7.99 -14.69
CA ALA A 258 16.86 7.63 -14.65
C ALA A 258 17.61 8.29 -15.83
N GLY A 259 18.81 8.82 -15.57
CA GLY A 259 19.56 9.56 -16.59
C GLY A 259 18.94 10.94 -16.86
N ALA A 260 18.52 11.61 -15.79
CA ALA A 260 17.88 12.90 -15.84
C ALA A 260 18.90 14.04 -15.91
N ASP A 261 18.56 15.13 -16.61
CA ASP A 261 19.17 16.45 -16.41
C ASP A 261 18.05 17.41 -15.93
N ASP A 262 18.38 18.49 -15.22
CA ASP A 262 17.39 19.38 -14.59
C ASP A 262 16.37 19.98 -15.59
N LEU A 263 16.86 20.43 -16.75
CA LEU A 263 16.02 21.04 -17.78
C LEU A 263 15.06 20.00 -18.41
N PRO A 264 15.51 18.79 -18.80
CA PRO A 264 14.63 17.66 -19.15
C PRO A 264 13.59 17.28 -18.08
N VAL A 265 13.94 17.33 -16.78
CA VAL A 265 13.00 16.99 -15.70
C VAL A 265 11.89 18.02 -15.60
N ALA A 266 12.22 19.31 -15.61
CA ALA A 266 11.20 20.37 -15.56
C ALA A 266 10.21 20.26 -16.74
N VAL A 267 10.69 19.93 -17.93
CA VAL A 267 9.84 19.69 -19.11
C VAL A 267 8.95 18.46 -18.93
N ALA A 268 9.49 17.36 -18.40
CA ALA A 268 8.70 16.15 -18.12
C ALA A 268 7.60 16.42 -17.08
N VAL A 269 7.91 17.14 -16.01
CA VAL A 269 6.97 17.54 -14.96
C VAL A 269 5.87 18.44 -15.53
N GLN A 270 6.23 19.44 -16.34
CA GLN A 270 5.24 20.32 -16.97
C GLN A 270 4.29 19.56 -17.89
N ARG A 271 4.82 18.60 -18.66
CA ARG A 271 4.00 17.70 -19.49
C ARG A 271 3.04 16.87 -18.64
N ILE A 272 3.51 16.32 -17.52
CA ILE A 272 2.67 15.57 -16.59
C ILE A 272 1.52 16.45 -16.07
N LEU A 273 1.79 17.68 -15.63
CA LEU A 273 0.75 18.60 -15.17
C LEU A 273 -0.30 18.88 -16.26
N GLN A 274 0.15 19.13 -17.49
CA GLN A 274 -0.74 19.39 -18.63
C GLN A 274 -1.63 18.19 -18.95
N VAL A 275 -1.05 17.01 -19.07
CA VAL A 275 -1.79 15.77 -19.36
C VAL A 275 -2.76 15.40 -18.23
N CYS A 276 -2.36 15.65 -16.98
CA CYS A 276 -3.24 15.43 -15.84
C CYS A 276 -4.47 16.34 -15.88
N ALA A 277 -4.32 17.60 -16.33
CA ALA A 277 -5.41 18.59 -16.36
C ALA A 277 -6.41 18.41 -17.52
N GLU A 278 -6.18 17.48 -18.44
CA GLU A 278 -7.13 17.17 -19.51
C GLU A 278 -8.41 16.51 -18.95
N PRO A 279 -9.62 16.77 -19.51
CA PRO A 279 -10.85 16.15 -19.03
C PRO A 279 -10.84 14.62 -19.11
N TYR A 280 -11.30 13.95 -18.07
CA TYR A 280 -11.52 12.51 -17.97
C TYR A 280 -12.99 12.20 -18.18
N ASP A 281 -13.29 11.07 -18.83
CA ASP A 281 -14.65 10.58 -18.94
C ASP A 281 -14.88 9.52 -17.85
N VAL A 282 -15.57 9.91 -16.78
CA VAL A 282 -15.90 9.01 -15.67
C VAL A 282 -17.40 8.74 -15.72
N ASP A 283 -17.79 7.54 -16.14
CA ASP A 283 -19.19 7.13 -16.28
C ASP A 283 -20.05 8.10 -17.12
N GLY A 284 -19.49 8.68 -18.18
CA GLY A 284 -20.17 9.63 -19.08
C GLY A 284 -20.13 11.09 -18.61
N GLN A 285 -19.42 11.39 -17.51
CA GLN A 285 -19.24 12.74 -16.98
C GLN A 285 -17.80 13.23 -17.21
N ALA A 286 -17.69 14.45 -17.74
CA ALA A 286 -16.41 15.11 -17.90
C ALA A 286 -15.88 15.64 -16.56
N VAL A 287 -14.83 15.02 -16.04
CA VAL A 287 -14.16 15.38 -14.77
C VAL A 287 -12.81 15.99 -15.08
N VAL A 288 -12.46 17.08 -14.41
CA VAL A 288 -11.12 17.69 -14.51
C VAL A 288 -10.44 17.61 -13.14
N VAL A 289 -9.22 17.08 -13.11
CA VAL A 289 -8.42 16.98 -11.88
C VAL A 289 -7.03 17.58 -12.11
N GLY A 290 -6.58 18.43 -11.18
CA GLY A 290 -5.22 18.96 -11.17
C GLY A 290 -4.24 17.98 -10.54
N ALA A 291 -2.95 18.28 -10.63
CA ALA A 291 -1.93 17.56 -9.87
C ALA A 291 -0.97 18.56 -9.21
N SER A 292 -0.55 18.22 -7.99
CA SER A 292 0.54 18.88 -7.29
C SER A 292 1.75 17.94 -7.30
N ILE A 293 2.91 18.45 -7.75
CA ILE A 293 4.11 17.62 -7.94
C ILE A 293 5.28 18.15 -7.09
N GLY A 294 6.02 17.24 -6.46
CA GLY A 294 7.27 17.53 -5.79
C GLY A 294 8.41 16.74 -6.44
N VAL A 295 9.58 17.36 -6.58
CA VAL A 295 10.72 16.78 -7.29
C VAL A 295 11.94 16.74 -6.38
N ALA A 296 12.58 15.59 -6.24
CA ALA A 296 13.87 15.44 -5.56
C ALA A 296 14.90 14.77 -6.49
N MET A 297 16.13 15.28 -6.50
CA MET A 297 17.21 14.89 -7.40
C MET A 297 18.35 14.22 -6.65
N HIS A 298 18.73 13.00 -7.05
CA HIS A 298 19.99 12.40 -6.60
C HIS A 298 21.18 12.98 -7.39
N PRO A 299 22.32 13.28 -6.74
CA PRO A 299 22.61 13.09 -5.31
C PRO A 299 22.28 14.29 -4.41
N GLY A 300 21.89 15.44 -4.97
CA GLY A 300 21.75 16.71 -4.23
C GLY A 300 20.72 16.66 -3.10
N ASP A 301 19.59 16.01 -3.34
CA ASP A 301 18.45 15.95 -2.44
C ASP A 301 18.35 14.62 -1.69
N GLY A 302 19.33 13.71 -1.82
CA GLY A 302 19.31 12.43 -1.13
C GLY A 302 20.19 11.36 -1.78
N LEU A 303 20.71 10.45 -0.95
CA LEU A 303 21.64 9.37 -1.37
C LEU A 303 21.05 7.97 -1.33
N ASP A 304 19.84 7.84 -0.78
CA ASP A 304 19.09 6.60 -0.63
C ASP A 304 17.62 6.79 -1.03
N PRO A 305 16.90 5.69 -1.35
CA PRO A 305 15.51 5.77 -1.80
C PRO A 305 14.57 6.47 -0.82
N ASP A 306 14.75 6.24 0.47
CA ASP A 306 13.82 6.75 1.48
C ASP A 306 14.02 8.27 1.66
N ALA A 307 15.26 8.76 1.61
CA ALA A 307 15.55 10.19 1.62
C ALA A 307 14.93 10.91 0.41
N LEU A 308 15.10 10.39 -0.80
CA LEU A 308 14.55 11.01 -2.01
C LEU A 308 13.02 11.00 -2.01
N LEU A 309 12.39 9.88 -1.61
CA LEU A 309 10.92 9.80 -1.52
C LEU A 309 10.37 10.80 -0.50
N ARG A 310 10.97 10.90 0.70
CA ARG A 310 10.56 11.88 1.72
C ARG A 310 10.73 13.32 1.24
N ASN A 311 11.84 13.63 0.57
CA ASN A 311 12.12 14.99 0.12
C ASN A 311 11.24 15.39 -1.07
N ALA A 312 10.95 14.47 -1.99
CA ALA A 312 9.99 14.71 -3.06
C ALA A 312 8.56 14.93 -2.51
N ASP A 313 8.14 14.15 -1.51
CA ASP A 313 6.86 14.33 -0.82
C ASP A 313 6.77 15.70 -0.10
N ALA A 314 7.83 16.10 0.60
CA ALA A 314 7.91 17.43 1.21
C ALA A 314 7.79 18.57 0.17
N ALA A 315 8.43 18.41 -0.99
CA ALA A 315 8.31 19.37 -2.09
C ALA A 315 6.90 19.41 -2.69
N MET A 316 6.21 18.26 -2.76
CA MET A 316 4.83 18.14 -3.25
C MET A 316 3.85 18.81 -2.29
N SER A 317 4.01 18.58 -0.99
CA SER A 317 3.21 19.25 0.04
C SER A 317 3.39 20.78 -0.03
N ALA A 318 4.61 21.26 -0.30
CA ALA A 318 4.87 22.68 -0.50
C ALA A 318 4.31 23.26 -1.82
N SER A 319 4.07 22.43 -2.85
CA SER A 319 3.40 22.88 -4.08
C SER A 319 1.88 23.02 -3.87
N LYS A 320 1.28 22.19 -3.01
CA LYS A 320 -0.13 22.33 -2.61
C LYS A 320 -0.41 23.66 -1.91
N SER A 321 0.44 24.08 -0.99
CA SER A 321 0.26 25.33 -0.22
C SER A 321 0.49 26.60 -1.03
N THR A 322 1.09 26.50 -2.23
CA THR A 322 1.37 27.64 -3.10
C THR A 322 0.41 27.82 -4.28
N GLY A 323 -0.69 27.06 -4.30
CA GLY A 323 -1.78 27.25 -5.26
C GLY A 323 -2.29 25.98 -5.94
N ARG A 324 -1.65 24.82 -5.70
CA ARG A 324 -1.94 23.54 -6.40
C ARG A 324 -1.75 23.64 -7.92
N GLY A 325 -1.94 22.55 -8.66
CA GLY A 325 -1.78 22.55 -10.13
C GLY A 325 -0.38 22.94 -10.61
N THR A 326 0.64 22.75 -9.77
CA THR A 326 2.01 23.21 -10.01
C THR A 326 3.02 22.21 -9.44
N PHE A 327 4.29 22.47 -9.67
CA PHE A 327 5.38 21.66 -9.16
C PHE A 327 6.40 22.46 -8.37
N ARG A 328 7.15 21.78 -7.49
CA ARG A 328 8.33 22.35 -6.85
C ARG A 328 9.47 21.35 -6.80
N PHE A 329 10.68 21.86 -7.04
CA PHE A 329 11.89 21.16 -6.67
C PHE A 329 12.10 21.26 -5.16
N PHE A 330 12.65 20.20 -4.59
CA PHE A 330 13.07 20.19 -3.21
C PHE A 330 14.14 21.25 -2.98
N THR A 331 14.03 21.93 -1.85
CA THR A 331 15.11 22.71 -1.27
C THR A 331 15.22 22.32 0.19
N HIS A 332 16.42 22.41 0.78
CA HIS A 332 16.60 22.07 2.19
C HIS A 332 15.69 22.89 3.14
N ASP A 333 15.27 24.09 2.74
CA ASP A 333 14.29 24.91 3.48
C ASP A 333 12.89 24.28 3.53
N LEU A 334 12.50 23.45 2.56
CA LEU A 334 11.16 22.83 2.54
C LEU A 334 10.98 21.80 3.65
N ASN A 335 12.04 21.07 4.01
CA ASN A 335 11.97 20.10 5.11
C ASN A 335 11.77 20.81 6.46
N ALA A 336 12.42 21.95 6.65
CA ALA A 336 12.21 22.80 7.82
C ALA A 336 10.76 23.30 7.90
N ARG A 337 10.18 23.71 6.77
CA ARG A 337 8.78 24.18 6.69
C ARG A 337 7.75 23.09 6.96
N ALA A 338 7.98 21.86 6.50
CA ALA A 338 7.10 20.73 6.79
C ALA A 338 7.08 20.43 8.30
N HIS A 339 8.26 20.44 8.93
CA HIS A 339 8.38 20.25 10.37
C HIS A 339 7.73 21.41 11.15
N GLU A 340 7.95 22.65 10.71
CA GLU A 340 7.32 23.84 11.28
C GLU A 340 5.79 23.79 11.16
N SER A 341 5.25 23.30 10.04
CA SER A 341 3.81 23.19 9.84
C SER A 341 3.17 22.21 10.83
N LEU A 342 3.81 21.06 11.08
CA LEU A 342 3.35 20.10 12.09
C LEU A 342 3.38 20.69 13.51
N GLN A 343 4.43 21.45 13.85
CA GLN A 343 4.52 22.13 15.14
C GLN A 343 3.44 23.20 15.30
N ILE A 344 3.17 23.96 14.23
CA ILE A 344 2.10 24.95 14.20
C ILE A 344 0.74 24.28 14.36
N GLU A 345 0.43 23.21 13.63
CA GLU A 345 -0.84 22.49 13.76
C GLU A 345 -1.06 21.98 15.19
N ALA A 346 -0.04 21.32 15.77
CA ALA A 346 -0.10 20.86 17.15
C ALA A 346 -0.30 22.03 18.13
N GLY A 347 0.39 23.14 17.90
CA GLY A 347 0.24 24.38 18.67
C GLY A 347 -1.16 24.98 18.57
N LEU A 348 -1.77 24.99 17.39
CA LEU A 348 -3.12 25.50 17.17
C LEU A 348 -4.15 24.66 17.93
N ARG A 349 -4.05 23.33 17.87
CA ARG A 349 -4.92 22.44 18.65
C ARG A 349 -4.83 22.72 20.15
N ALA A 350 -3.61 22.94 20.66
CA ALA A 350 -3.41 23.31 22.06
C ALA A 350 -3.97 24.71 22.38
N ALA A 351 -3.84 25.68 21.47
CA ALA A 351 -4.35 27.04 21.65
C ALA A 351 -5.89 27.09 21.70
N ILE A 352 -6.57 26.30 20.86
CA ILE A 352 -8.03 26.15 20.86
C ILE A 352 -8.51 25.66 22.24
N GLN A 353 -7.79 24.74 22.87
CA GLN A 353 -8.19 24.18 24.17
C GLN A 353 -7.87 25.10 25.36
N ASN A 354 -6.83 25.92 25.26
CA ASN A 354 -6.28 26.68 26.39
C ASN A 354 -6.48 28.20 26.27
N ALA A 355 -7.40 28.66 25.41
CA ALA A 355 -7.62 30.09 25.14
C ALA A 355 -6.33 30.83 24.76
N GLY A 356 -5.50 30.23 23.90
CA GLY A 356 -4.19 30.75 23.52
C GLY A 356 -4.21 31.85 22.44
N PHE A 357 -5.39 32.35 22.08
CA PHE A 357 -5.58 33.36 21.03
C PHE A 357 -5.88 34.73 21.63
N GLU A 358 -5.44 35.76 20.92
CA GLU A 358 -5.71 37.16 21.28
C GLU A 358 -6.27 37.91 20.08
N LEU A 359 -7.05 38.95 20.33
CA LEU A 359 -7.51 39.88 19.29
C LEU A 359 -6.89 41.25 19.50
N VAL A 360 -6.35 41.80 18.42
CA VAL A 360 -6.02 43.23 18.34
C VAL A 360 -7.02 43.91 17.41
N TYR A 361 -7.24 45.21 17.62
CA TYR A 361 -8.31 45.93 16.95
C TYR A 361 -7.75 47.10 16.15
N GLN A 362 -8.02 47.10 14.84
CA GLN A 362 -7.61 48.19 13.95
C GLN A 362 -8.78 49.14 13.71
N PRO A 363 -8.69 50.44 14.09
CA PRO A 363 -9.80 51.37 13.95
C PRO A 363 -10.06 51.71 12.48
N LYS A 364 -11.34 51.72 12.09
CA LYS A 364 -11.84 52.26 10.82
C LYS A 364 -12.26 53.71 11.06
N VAL A 365 -11.66 54.65 10.34
CA VAL A 365 -11.86 56.10 10.56
C VAL A 365 -12.59 56.72 9.38
N ASP A 366 -13.59 57.55 9.68
CA ASP A 366 -14.27 58.39 8.69
C ASP A 366 -13.34 59.54 8.26
N LEU A 367 -13.02 59.65 6.98
CA LEU A 367 -12.03 60.62 6.48
C LEU A 367 -12.50 62.07 6.56
N ALA A 368 -13.80 62.33 6.61
CA ALA A 368 -14.33 63.70 6.67
C ALA A 368 -14.36 64.23 8.11
N THR A 369 -14.69 63.35 9.07
CA THR A 369 -14.92 63.72 10.47
C THR A 369 -13.78 63.29 11.40
N HIS A 370 -12.88 62.43 10.91
CA HIS A 370 -11.84 61.73 11.69
C HIS A 370 -12.38 60.92 12.87
N ALA A 371 -13.69 60.64 12.89
CA ALA A 371 -14.32 59.83 13.92
C ALA A 371 -14.09 58.34 13.65
N ILE A 372 -13.85 57.57 14.71
CA ILE A 372 -13.82 56.11 14.62
C ILE A 372 -15.25 55.62 14.34
N ARG A 373 -15.42 54.88 13.25
CA ARG A 373 -16.71 54.34 12.80
C ARG A 373 -16.81 52.83 12.95
N GLY A 374 -15.72 52.15 13.27
CA GLY A 374 -15.70 50.71 13.48
C GLY A 374 -14.31 50.25 13.88
N ALA A 375 -14.16 48.97 14.16
CA ALA A 375 -12.86 48.34 14.35
C ALA A 375 -12.83 46.96 13.71
N GLU A 376 -11.74 46.61 13.04
CA GLU A 376 -11.50 45.26 12.55
C GLU A 376 -10.79 44.43 13.62
N ALA A 377 -11.36 43.26 13.95
CA ALA A 377 -10.77 42.31 14.88
C ALA A 377 -9.77 41.41 14.14
N LEU A 378 -8.50 41.50 14.54
CA LEU A 378 -7.39 40.80 13.93
C LEU A 378 -6.83 39.75 14.89
N LEU A 379 -6.91 38.49 14.49
CA LEU A 379 -6.40 37.37 15.26
C LEU A 379 -4.89 37.44 15.44
N ARG A 380 -4.44 37.18 16.67
CA ARG A 380 -3.03 37.03 17.06
C ARG A 380 -2.85 35.74 17.81
N TRP A 381 -1.69 35.12 17.58
CA TRP A 381 -1.32 33.87 18.21
C TRP A 381 0.16 33.88 18.56
N THR A 382 0.48 33.40 19.76
CA THR A 382 1.85 33.23 20.24
C THR A 382 2.13 31.76 20.46
N HIS A 383 3.22 31.27 19.88
CA HIS A 383 3.66 29.88 20.01
C HIS A 383 5.13 29.83 20.40
N GLY A 384 5.47 29.03 21.41
CA GLY A 384 6.86 28.92 21.90
C GLY A 384 7.46 30.26 22.34
N GLY A 385 6.64 31.19 22.85
CA GLY A 385 7.06 32.53 23.25
C GLY A 385 7.30 33.51 22.10
N ARG A 386 6.90 33.19 20.86
CA ARG A 386 7.03 34.06 19.68
C ARG A 386 5.68 34.29 19.02
N ALA A 387 5.43 35.52 18.58
CA ALA A 387 4.26 35.84 17.78
C ALA A 387 4.36 35.15 16.40
N VAL A 388 3.31 34.45 16.00
CA VAL A 388 3.22 33.79 14.70
C VAL A 388 2.27 34.58 13.81
N ALA A 389 2.71 34.93 12.60
CA ALA A 389 1.90 35.73 11.68
C ALA A 389 0.65 34.97 11.20
N PRO A 390 -0.51 35.63 11.06
CA PRO A 390 -1.74 35.01 10.51
C PRO A 390 -1.53 34.35 9.14
N SER A 391 -0.72 34.96 8.28
CA SER A 391 -0.36 34.39 6.96
C SER A 391 0.37 33.05 7.06
N THR A 392 0.98 32.72 8.20
CA THR A 392 1.67 31.45 8.42
C THR A 392 0.72 30.38 8.93
N PHE A 393 -0.12 30.69 9.93
CA PHE A 393 -0.93 29.66 10.60
C PHE A 393 -2.36 29.51 10.05
N ILE A 394 -2.94 30.53 9.40
CA ILE A 394 -4.29 30.43 8.82
C ILE A 394 -4.37 29.33 7.75
N PRO A 395 -3.45 29.24 6.76
CA PRO A 395 -3.51 28.18 5.76
C PRO A 395 -3.41 26.77 6.37
N ILE A 396 -2.57 26.61 7.39
CA ILE A 396 -2.43 25.33 8.12
C ILE A 396 -3.72 25.00 8.87
N ALA A 397 -4.34 26.00 9.52
CA ALA A 397 -5.62 25.82 10.20
C ALA A 397 -6.75 25.43 9.22
N GLU A 398 -6.76 25.98 8.01
CA GLU A 398 -7.74 25.63 6.98
C GLU A 398 -7.56 24.19 6.49
N GLU A 399 -6.32 23.79 6.18
CA GLU A 399 -5.99 22.44 5.72
C GLU A 399 -6.28 21.38 6.79
N ALA A 400 -5.98 21.68 8.06
CA ALA A 400 -6.27 20.81 9.19
C ALA A 400 -7.76 20.84 9.63
N GLY A 401 -8.59 21.69 9.03
CA GLY A 401 -10.00 21.88 9.41
C GLY A 401 -10.21 22.57 10.76
N LEU A 402 -9.15 23.12 11.37
CA LEU A 402 -9.18 23.82 12.65
C LEU A 402 -9.76 25.24 12.54
N ILE A 403 -9.77 25.83 11.34
CA ILE A 403 -10.22 27.21 11.12
C ILE A 403 -11.66 27.47 11.57
N VAL A 404 -12.53 26.44 11.53
CA VAL A 404 -13.92 26.55 11.95
C VAL A 404 -14.01 26.79 13.46
N GLN A 405 -13.26 26.01 14.25
CA GLN A 405 -13.20 26.15 15.71
C GLN A 405 -12.55 27.47 16.13
N ILE A 406 -11.45 27.84 15.46
CA ILE A 406 -10.75 29.10 15.72
C ILE A 406 -11.69 30.28 15.45
N GLY A 407 -12.37 30.28 14.29
CA GLY A 407 -13.23 31.39 13.92
C GLY A 407 -14.47 31.52 14.80
N GLU A 408 -15.00 30.43 15.37
CA GLU A 408 -16.03 30.50 16.41
C GLU A 408 -15.53 31.22 17.68
N GLN A 409 -14.33 30.88 18.16
CA GLN A 409 -13.72 31.57 19.31
C GLN A 409 -13.46 33.04 19.01
N VAL A 410 -12.95 33.36 17.81
CA VAL A 410 -12.74 34.74 17.37
C VAL A 410 -14.05 35.53 17.37
N LEU A 411 -15.13 34.94 16.86
CA LEU A 411 -16.44 35.57 16.83
C LEU A 411 -16.94 35.88 18.24
N GLU A 412 -16.82 34.92 19.16
CA GLU A 412 -17.21 35.09 20.56
C GLU A 412 -16.40 36.19 21.26
N MET A 413 -15.07 36.18 21.10
CA MET A 413 -14.16 37.17 21.68
C MET A 413 -14.46 38.58 21.16
N ALA A 414 -14.62 38.75 19.83
CA ALA A 414 -14.92 40.03 19.22
C ALA A 414 -16.28 40.57 19.67
N CYS A 415 -17.30 39.71 19.71
CA CYS A 415 -18.65 40.13 20.14
C CYS A 415 -18.67 40.53 21.62
N ARG A 416 -17.96 39.79 22.48
CA ARG A 416 -17.83 40.10 23.91
C ARG A 416 -17.11 41.43 24.13
N GLN A 417 -16.02 41.68 23.41
CA GLN A 417 -15.28 42.94 23.50
C GLN A 417 -16.14 44.13 23.03
N CYS A 418 -16.86 43.97 21.92
CA CYS A 418 -17.75 45.02 21.41
C CYS A 418 -18.89 45.31 22.40
N ALA A 419 -19.45 44.28 23.04
CA ALA A 419 -20.46 44.47 24.08
C ALA A 419 -19.89 45.27 25.28
N GLU A 420 -18.64 45.02 25.68
CA GLU A 420 -17.96 45.81 26.72
C GLU A 420 -17.75 47.27 26.32
N TRP A 421 -17.27 47.52 25.09
CA TRP A 421 -17.13 48.87 24.55
C TRP A 421 -18.44 49.66 24.56
N ARG A 422 -19.56 49.00 24.24
CA ARG A 422 -20.89 49.62 24.32
C ARG A 422 -21.25 50.03 25.74
N ARG A 423 -20.86 49.27 26.75
CA ARG A 423 -21.14 49.62 28.17
C ARG A 423 -20.38 50.86 28.63
N ILE A 424 -19.25 51.17 28.01
CA ILE A 424 -18.46 52.38 28.29
C ILE A 424 -18.77 53.54 27.33
N GLY A 425 -19.83 53.41 26.51
CA GLY A 425 -20.33 54.48 25.65
C GLY A 425 -19.72 54.53 24.24
N LEU A 426 -18.95 53.52 23.83
CA LEU A 426 -18.43 53.41 22.47
C LEU A 426 -19.45 52.64 21.60
N GLU A 427 -20.05 53.33 20.63
CA GLU A 427 -21.08 52.77 19.75
C GLU A 427 -20.61 52.71 18.29
N PHE A 428 -19.81 51.70 17.97
CA PHE A 428 -19.41 51.37 16.61
C PHE A 428 -19.32 49.84 16.41
N PRO A 429 -19.53 49.33 15.18
CA PRO A 429 -19.44 47.92 14.88
C PRO A 429 -18.00 47.38 14.97
N VAL A 430 -17.90 46.08 15.29
CA VAL A 430 -16.67 45.30 15.13
C VAL A 430 -16.78 44.41 13.89
N ALA A 431 -15.76 44.42 13.05
CA ALA A 431 -15.66 43.55 11.88
C ALA A 431 -14.84 42.31 12.19
N VAL A 432 -15.32 41.15 11.77
CA VAL A 432 -14.67 39.85 11.93
C VAL A 432 -14.49 39.19 10.58
N ASN A 433 -13.25 38.80 10.27
CA ASN A 433 -12.92 38.06 9.06
C ASN A 433 -13.45 36.63 9.14
N LEU A 434 -14.09 36.17 8.07
CA LEU A 434 -14.64 34.84 7.91
C LEU A 434 -13.89 34.09 6.81
N SER A 435 -13.38 32.90 7.11
CA SER A 435 -12.73 32.07 6.09
C SER A 435 -13.75 31.50 5.07
N PRO A 436 -13.32 31.23 3.82
CA PRO A 436 -14.15 30.53 2.83
C PRO A 436 -14.73 29.21 3.33
N THR A 437 -13.95 28.49 4.14
CA THR A 437 -14.34 27.20 4.71
C THR A 437 -15.46 27.35 5.75
N GLN A 438 -15.43 28.41 6.55
CA GLN A 438 -16.53 28.73 7.47
C GLN A 438 -17.78 29.22 6.75
N PHE A 439 -17.64 30.06 5.72
CA PHE A 439 -18.77 30.57 4.95
C PHE A 439 -19.62 29.45 4.32
N ARG A 440 -18.98 28.34 3.96
CA ARG A 440 -19.65 27.15 3.42
C ARG A 440 -20.34 26.27 4.47
N GLN A 441 -20.15 26.52 5.77
CA GLN A 441 -20.80 25.74 6.83
C GLN A 441 -22.30 26.06 6.91
N GLN A 442 -23.14 25.01 6.89
CA GLN A 442 -24.60 25.17 6.91
C GLN A 442 -25.11 25.72 8.25
N ASP A 443 -24.39 25.48 9.34
CA ASP A 443 -24.73 25.88 10.70
C ASP A 443 -24.20 27.27 11.09
N LEU A 444 -23.46 27.95 10.19
CA LEU A 444 -22.91 29.28 10.47
C LEU A 444 -23.95 30.30 10.96
N PRO A 445 -25.16 30.43 10.36
CA PRO A 445 -26.18 31.35 10.87
C PRO A 445 -26.61 31.03 12.30
N ALA A 446 -26.71 29.75 12.66
CA ALA A 446 -27.06 29.32 14.01
C ALA A 446 -25.94 29.65 15.01
N THR A 447 -24.69 29.48 14.61
CA THR A 447 -23.51 29.86 15.41
C THR A 447 -23.48 31.37 15.67
N ILE A 448 -23.70 32.20 14.65
CA ILE A 448 -23.75 33.66 14.79
C ILE A 448 -24.87 34.08 15.74
N ALA A 449 -26.09 33.54 15.53
CA ALA A 449 -27.24 33.84 16.38
C ALA A 449 -26.97 33.52 17.85
N ARG A 450 -26.40 32.34 18.12
CA ARG A 450 -26.02 31.90 19.46
C ARG A 450 -24.99 32.83 20.09
N VAL A 451 -23.94 33.22 19.37
CA VAL A 451 -22.89 34.12 19.91
C VAL A 451 -23.45 35.51 20.23
N LEU A 452 -24.30 36.07 19.36
CA LEU A 452 -24.97 37.35 19.61
C LEU A 452 -25.89 37.28 20.84
N GLU A 453 -26.63 36.19 21.00
CA GLU A 453 -27.48 35.95 22.18
C GLU A 453 -26.65 35.84 23.47
N GLN A 454 -25.57 35.05 23.44
CA GLN A 454 -24.70 34.83 24.60
C GLN A 454 -23.97 36.10 25.05
N THR A 455 -23.58 36.96 24.11
CA THR A 455 -22.86 38.22 24.39
C THR A 455 -23.79 39.41 24.61
N GLY A 456 -25.07 39.29 24.24
CA GLY A 456 -26.04 40.38 24.24
C GLY A 456 -25.72 41.50 23.25
N LEU A 457 -24.86 41.24 22.25
CA LEU A 457 -24.47 42.23 21.26
C LEU A 457 -25.61 42.44 20.25
N PRO A 458 -26.07 43.68 20.00
CA PRO A 458 -27.03 43.93 18.94
C PRO A 458 -26.45 43.55 17.57
N PRO A 459 -27.18 42.83 16.69
CA PRO A 459 -26.65 42.35 15.42
C PRO A 459 -26.01 43.44 14.53
N ARG A 460 -26.54 44.67 14.59
CA ARG A 460 -26.01 45.85 13.87
C ARG A 460 -24.58 46.26 14.29
N CYS A 461 -24.05 45.70 15.37
CA CYS A 461 -22.71 46.00 15.88
C CYS A 461 -21.68 44.94 15.46
N LEU A 462 -22.08 43.94 14.67
CA LEU A 462 -21.20 42.92 14.11
C LEU A 462 -21.20 43.04 12.59
N GLU A 463 -20.02 43.24 12.01
CA GLU A 463 -19.76 43.14 10.58
C GLU A 463 -19.01 41.83 10.31
N LEU A 464 -19.42 41.09 9.27
CA LEU A 464 -18.71 39.89 8.81
C LEU A 464 -18.03 40.21 7.48
N GLU A 465 -16.73 40.02 7.44
CA GLU A 465 -15.91 40.29 6.25
C GLU A 465 -15.50 38.98 5.59
N ILE A 466 -15.58 38.96 4.27
CA ILE A 466 -15.23 37.82 3.43
C ILE A 466 -14.32 38.35 2.33
N THR A 467 -13.26 37.62 2.01
CA THR A 467 -12.35 38.01 0.92
C THR A 467 -13.05 37.84 -0.43
N GLU A 468 -12.79 38.75 -1.37
CA GLU A 468 -13.43 38.74 -2.72
C GLU A 468 -13.20 37.44 -3.50
N SER A 469 -12.11 36.73 -3.21
CA SER A 469 -11.76 35.44 -3.82
C SER A 469 -12.51 34.22 -3.24
N THR A 470 -13.42 34.43 -2.27
CA THR A 470 -14.13 33.37 -1.54
C THR A 470 -15.24 32.71 -2.35
#